data_AF-A0A4D8QTI6-F1
#
_entry.id   AF-A0A4D8QTI6-F1
#
_cell.length_a   1.000
_cell.length_b   1.000
_cell.length_c   1.000
_cell.angle_alpha   90.00
_cell.angle_beta   90.00
_cell.angle_gamma   90.00
#
_symmetry.space_group_name_H-M   'P 1'
#
loop_
_entity.id
_entity.type
_entity.pdbx_description
1 polymer ?
#
loop_
_entity_poly.entity_id
_entity_poly.type
_entity_poly.pdbx_seq_one_letter_code
_entity_poly.pdbx_strand_id
1 'polypeptide(L)'
;MSGPPTMPALKCPDCGAPMRLQPTPSTFKTPNPFVYLCDRRAAGCGGLMSAHPDGTPQGAPVAAELRRARRMTHQVFDRLWQTAPHYYPVAETGAARVAAFKRIQDAARNRAYAYVAAHLGMSRDACHIGKITDIETLRAFYGIARRATPLTVRDWWKKLQAEEAHLKPIPPDALPALVGQPIRLKGAGLGMTWVLERIKGDTLFLRSPTNNRKRMACANQALYPRAAQPSEAS
;
A
#
# COMPACT_ATOMS: atom_id res chain seq x y z
N MET A 1 -35.58 -15.28 13.72
CA MET A 1 -34.31 -15.77 13.14
C MET A 1 -33.92 -14.83 12.01
N SER A 2 -33.01 -13.90 12.26
CA SER A 2 -32.54 -12.96 11.23
C SER A 2 -31.61 -13.72 10.29
N GLY A 3 -32.01 -13.89 9.03
CA GLY A 3 -31.20 -14.58 8.02
C GLY A 3 -29.85 -13.90 7.81
N PRO A 4 -28.84 -14.62 7.28
CA PRO A 4 -27.53 -14.03 7.01
C PRO A 4 -27.68 -12.85 6.05
N PRO A 5 -26.92 -11.76 6.25
CA PRO A 5 -27.00 -10.58 5.39
C PRO A 5 -26.73 -10.98 3.93
N THR A 6 -27.68 -10.68 3.04
CA THR A 6 -27.54 -10.81 1.59
C THR A 6 -26.48 -9.81 1.11
N MET A 7 -25.24 -10.27 1.04
CA MET A 7 -24.17 -9.49 0.42
C MET A 7 -24.47 -9.29 -1.08
N PRO A 8 -24.17 -8.10 -1.63
CA PRO A 8 -24.44 -7.80 -3.03
C PRO A 8 -23.75 -8.84 -3.93
N ALA A 9 -24.51 -9.36 -4.90
CA ALA A 9 -24.01 -10.37 -5.83
C ALA A 9 -22.82 -9.81 -6.62
N LEU A 10 -21.63 -10.35 -6.36
CA LEU A 10 -20.42 -9.99 -7.10
C LEU A 10 -20.54 -10.48 -8.55
N LYS A 11 -20.19 -9.63 -9.51
CA LYS A 11 -20.13 -10.00 -10.93
C LYS A 11 -18.68 -10.26 -11.33
N CYS A 12 -18.49 -11.29 -12.15
CA CYS A 12 -17.21 -11.62 -12.72
C CYS A 12 -16.81 -10.56 -13.75
N PRO A 13 -15.65 -9.90 -13.59
CA PRO A 13 -15.20 -8.88 -14.54
C PRO A 13 -14.76 -9.46 -15.89
N ASP A 14 -14.54 -10.78 -15.98
CA ASP A 14 -14.11 -11.44 -17.23
C ASP A 14 -15.29 -11.82 -18.13
N CYS A 15 -16.45 -12.15 -17.55
CA CYS A 15 -17.58 -12.71 -18.32
C CYS A 15 -18.97 -12.23 -17.89
N GLY A 16 -19.05 -11.32 -16.91
CA GLY A 16 -20.29 -10.76 -16.38
C GLY A 16 -21.14 -11.69 -15.50
N ALA A 17 -20.83 -12.99 -15.47
CA ALA A 17 -21.58 -13.98 -14.69
C ALA A 17 -21.46 -13.74 -13.17
N PRO A 18 -22.43 -14.21 -12.36
CA PRO A 18 -22.33 -14.14 -10.91
C PRO A 18 -21.09 -14.85 -10.36
N MET A 19 -20.56 -14.35 -9.24
CA MET A 19 -19.56 -15.01 -8.43
C MET A 19 -20.18 -15.42 -7.09
N ARG A 20 -19.97 -16.67 -6.68
CA ARG A 20 -20.53 -17.23 -5.45
C ARG A 20 -19.45 -17.49 -4.43
N LEU A 21 -19.74 -17.16 -3.17
CA LEU A 21 -18.92 -17.53 -2.03
C LEU A 21 -18.97 -19.05 -1.87
N GLN A 22 -17.79 -19.66 -1.81
CA GLN A 22 -17.61 -21.11 -1.67
C GLN A 22 -16.49 -21.38 -0.68
N PRO A 23 -16.46 -22.56 -0.04
CA PRO A 23 -15.28 -23.03 0.66
C PRO A 23 -14.07 -23.01 -0.27
N THR A 24 -12.93 -22.55 0.23
CA THR A 24 -11.69 -22.54 -0.54
C THR A 24 -11.31 -23.96 -0.93
N PRO A 25 -11.16 -24.26 -2.24
CA PRO A 25 -10.70 -25.58 -2.67
C PRO A 25 -9.32 -25.90 -2.12
N SER A 26 -9.06 -27.15 -1.73
CA SER A 26 -7.77 -27.61 -1.20
C SER A 26 -6.57 -27.35 -2.13
N THR A 27 -6.83 -27.23 -3.44
CA THR A 27 -5.83 -26.87 -4.45
C THR A 27 -5.30 -25.44 -4.32
N PHE A 28 -6.00 -24.54 -3.61
CA PHE A 28 -5.58 -23.16 -3.43
C PHE A 28 -4.65 -23.03 -2.22
N LYS A 29 -3.45 -22.50 -2.45
CA LYS A 29 -2.46 -22.23 -1.38
C LYS A 29 -2.79 -20.91 -0.69
N THR A 30 -3.85 -20.88 0.11
CA THR A 30 -4.28 -19.71 0.87
C THR A 30 -4.82 -20.11 2.26
N PRO A 31 -4.59 -19.32 3.31
CA PRO A 31 -5.18 -19.57 4.62
C PRO A 31 -6.66 -19.15 4.71
N ASN A 32 -7.20 -18.46 3.69
CA ASN A 32 -8.58 -18.01 3.71
C ASN A 32 -9.54 -19.20 3.56
N PRO A 33 -10.53 -19.38 4.45
CA PRO A 33 -11.46 -20.51 4.37
C PRO A 33 -12.50 -20.38 3.25
N PHE A 34 -12.71 -19.17 2.74
CA PHE A 34 -13.69 -18.89 1.68
C PHE A 34 -13.10 -18.13 0.49
N VAL A 35 -13.72 -18.33 -0.66
CA VAL A 35 -13.39 -17.69 -1.93
C VAL A 35 -14.64 -17.50 -2.77
N TYR A 36 -14.73 -16.38 -3.47
CA TYR A 36 -15.71 -16.17 -4.52
C TYR A 36 -15.20 -16.76 -5.82
N LEU A 37 -15.94 -17.71 -6.41
CA LEU A 37 -15.65 -18.28 -7.72
C LEU A 37 -16.76 -17.92 -8.72
N CYS A 38 -16.37 -17.69 -9.97
CA CYS A 38 -17.31 -17.46 -11.06
C CYS A 38 -18.18 -18.69 -11.35
N ASP A 39 -19.49 -18.51 -11.55
CA ASP A 39 -20.42 -19.59 -11.89
C ASP A 39 -20.08 -20.28 -13.22
N ARG A 40 -19.41 -19.56 -14.14
CA ARG A 40 -18.97 -20.10 -15.44
C ARG A 40 -17.60 -20.76 -15.39
N ARG A 41 -17.11 -21.16 -14.20
CA ARG A 41 -15.79 -21.80 -14.06
C ARG A 41 -15.67 -23.11 -14.83
N ALA A 42 -16.75 -23.92 -14.88
CA ALA A 42 -16.79 -25.14 -15.69
C ALA A 42 -16.65 -24.88 -17.20
N ALA A 43 -17.05 -23.69 -17.67
CA ALA A 43 -16.87 -23.23 -19.05
C ALA A 43 -15.51 -22.54 -19.28
N GLY A 44 -14.56 -22.69 -18.36
CA GLY A 44 -13.19 -22.16 -18.48
C GLY A 44 -12.96 -20.77 -17.88
N CYS A 45 -13.97 -20.12 -17.28
CA CYS A 45 -13.77 -18.80 -16.68
C CYS A 45 -12.94 -18.86 -15.39
N GLY A 46 -11.81 -18.15 -15.34
CA GLY A 46 -10.91 -18.10 -14.18
C GLY A 46 -11.22 -17.00 -13.16
N GLY A 47 -12.42 -16.42 -13.17
CA GLY A 47 -12.83 -15.35 -12.27
C GLY A 47 -12.83 -15.80 -10.81
N LEU A 48 -12.08 -15.11 -9.96
CA LEU A 48 -11.99 -15.41 -8.52
C LEU A 48 -11.74 -14.15 -7.68
N MET A 49 -12.17 -14.18 -6.41
CA MET A 49 -11.88 -13.17 -5.39
C MET A 49 -11.78 -13.83 -4.01
N SER A 50 -10.71 -13.57 -3.26
CA SER A 50 -10.58 -14.06 -1.88
C SER A 50 -11.64 -13.44 -0.97
N ALA A 51 -12.10 -14.20 0.02
CA ALA A 51 -12.99 -13.72 1.07
C ALA A 51 -12.32 -13.82 2.45
N HIS A 52 -12.75 -12.96 3.37
CA HIS A 52 -12.46 -13.05 4.79
C HIS A 52 -13.20 -14.26 5.41
N PRO A 53 -12.84 -14.69 6.64
CA PRO A 53 -13.52 -15.78 7.32
C PRO A 53 -15.02 -15.56 7.56
N ASP A 54 -15.47 -14.30 7.63
CA ASP A 54 -16.89 -13.93 7.73
C ASP A 54 -17.61 -13.90 6.37
N GLY A 55 -16.91 -14.27 5.29
CA GLY A 55 -17.41 -14.28 3.93
C GLY A 55 -17.26 -12.96 3.19
N THR A 56 -16.91 -11.86 3.85
CA THR A 56 -16.78 -10.54 3.19
C THR A 56 -15.65 -10.53 2.14
N PRO A 57 -15.84 -9.89 0.98
CA PRO A 57 -14.82 -9.89 -0.06
C PRO A 57 -13.59 -9.05 0.37
N GLN A 58 -12.39 -9.57 0.11
CA GLN A 58 -11.13 -8.85 0.44
C GLN A 58 -10.83 -7.67 -0.51
N GLY A 59 -11.69 -7.45 -1.51
CA GLY A 59 -11.61 -6.35 -2.45
C GLY A 59 -12.60 -6.49 -3.60
N ALA A 60 -12.49 -5.60 -4.59
CA ALA A 60 -13.30 -5.68 -5.80
C ALA A 60 -12.76 -6.75 -6.76
N PRO A 61 -13.61 -7.60 -7.36
CA PRO A 61 -13.20 -8.50 -8.43
C PRO A 61 -12.53 -7.72 -9.57
N VAL A 62 -11.39 -8.19 -10.04
CA VAL A 62 -10.63 -7.57 -11.14
C VAL A 62 -10.41 -8.56 -12.26
N ALA A 63 -10.29 -8.10 -13.51
CA ALA A 63 -10.14 -8.95 -14.70
C ALA A 63 -8.85 -9.79 -14.68
N ALA A 64 -8.81 -10.83 -15.51
CA ALA A 64 -7.75 -11.84 -15.55
C ALA A 64 -6.37 -11.23 -15.80
N GLU A 65 -6.30 -10.23 -16.68
CA GLU A 65 -5.07 -9.47 -16.94
C GLU A 65 -4.53 -8.84 -15.66
N LEU A 66 -5.38 -8.11 -14.92
CA LEU A 66 -4.97 -7.46 -13.68
C LEU A 66 -4.62 -8.48 -12.58
N ARG A 67 -5.36 -9.60 -12.50
CA ARG A 67 -5.00 -10.70 -11.58
C ARG A 67 -3.61 -11.25 -11.89
N ARG A 68 -3.26 -11.45 -13.16
CA ARG A 68 -1.93 -11.90 -13.59
C ARG A 68 -0.86 -10.86 -13.24
N ALA A 69 -1.12 -9.59 -13.53
CA ALA A 69 -0.20 -8.49 -13.21
C ALA A 69 0.06 -8.37 -11.70
N ARG A 70 -0.98 -8.48 -10.86
CA ARG A 70 -0.83 -8.50 -9.39
C ARG A 70 0.04 -9.66 -8.93
N ARG A 71 -0.17 -10.87 -9.46
CA ARG A 71 0.66 -12.04 -9.13
C ARG A 71 2.14 -11.82 -9.49
N MET A 72 2.41 -11.34 -10.70
CA MET A 72 3.78 -11.04 -11.14
C MET A 72 4.43 -9.95 -10.29
N THR A 73 3.65 -8.94 -9.91
CA THR A 73 4.10 -7.86 -9.02
C THR A 73 4.44 -8.40 -7.64
N HIS A 74 3.59 -9.26 -7.06
CA HIS A 74 3.88 -9.95 -5.79
C HIS A 74 5.16 -10.77 -5.85
N GLN A 75 5.36 -11.58 -6.89
CA GLN A 75 6.58 -12.39 -7.04
C GLN A 75 7.86 -11.56 -6.97
N VAL A 76 7.87 -10.38 -7.58
CA VAL A 76 9.03 -9.49 -7.59
C VAL A 76 9.12 -8.61 -6.34
N PHE A 77 7.99 -8.19 -5.78
CA PHE A 77 7.94 -7.34 -4.60
C PHE A 77 8.25 -8.12 -3.33
N ASP A 78 7.72 -9.33 -3.20
CA ASP A 78 7.77 -10.06 -1.94
C ASP A 78 9.19 -10.45 -1.56
N ARG A 79 10.08 -10.63 -2.55
CA ARG A 79 11.52 -10.82 -2.31
C ARG A 79 12.14 -9.69 -1.48
N LEU A 80 11.64 -8.45 -1.58
CA LEU A 80 12.20 -7.30 -0.87
C LEU A 80 12.07 -7.43 0.66
N TRP A 81 11.08 -8.19 1.12
CA TRP A 81 10.87 -8.42 2.54
C TRP A 81 11.11 -9.86 2.96
N GLN A 82 10.80 -10.86 2.12
CA GLN A 82 11.02 -12.28 2.43
C GLN A 82 12.49 -12.60 2.62
N THR A 83 13.38 -12.05 1.78
CA THR A 83 14.82 -12.32 1.85
C THR A 83 15.55 -11.36 2.78
N ALA A 84 14.89 -10.31 3.25
CA ALA A 84 15.51 -9.28 4.09
C ALA A 84 16.28 -9.86 5.29
N PRO A 85 15.79 -10.86 6.06
CA PRO A 85 16.52 -11.43 7.19
C PRO A 85 17.94 -11.92 6.85
N HIS A 86 18.20 -12.36 5.62
CA HIS A 86 19.52 -12.84 5.20
C HIS A 86 20.56 -11.73 5.06
N TYR A 87 20.14 -10.46 5.10
CA TYR A 87 21.03 -9.30 5.04
C TYR A 87 21.36 -8.71 6.41
N TYR A 88 20.93 -9.36 7.51
CA TYR A 88 21.18 -8.91 8.87
C TYR A 88 21.93 -10.00 9.65
N PRO A 89 22.87 -9.62 10.53
CA PRO A 89 23.36 -10.54 11.53
C PRO A 89 22.21 -10.87 12.49
N VAL A 90 21.82 -12.14 12.56
CA VAL A 90 20.83 -12.67 13.50
C VAL A 90 21.55 -13.69 14.36
N ALA A 91 21.83 -13.30 15.62
CA ALA A 91 22.55 -14.11 16.60
C ALA A 91 21.64 -15.17 17.23
N GLU A 92 20.32 -14.94 17.24
CA GLU A 92 19.35 -15.86 17.79
C GLU A 92 19.33 -17.20 17.03
N THR A 93 19.07 -18.27 17.78
CA THR A 93 18.96 -19.66 17.31
C THR A 93 17.57 -20.24 17.61
N GLY A 94 17.25 -21.40 17.04
CA GLY A 94 15.98 -22.11 17.30
C GLY A 94 14.72 -21.25 17.11
N ALA A 95 13.75 -21.37 18.03
CA ALA A 95 12.50 -20.61 17.99
C ALA A 95 12.72 -19.08 18.06
N ALA A 96 13.72 -18.62 18.80
CA ALA A 96 14.06 -17.20 18.88
C ALA A 96 14.52 -16.64 17.53
N ARG A 97 15.24 -17.45 16.73
CA ARG A 97 15.61 -17.10 15.35
C ARG A 97 14.39 -16.90 14.46
N VAL A 98 13.41 -17.81 14.54
CA VAL A 98 12.18 -17.73 13.75
C VAL A 98 11.42 -16.44 14.08
N ALA A 99 11.30 -16.10 15.37
CA ALA A 99 10.69 -14.85 15.81
C ALA A 99 11.47 -13.61 15.31
N ALA A 100 12.81 -13.64 15.38
CA ALA A 100 13.66 -12.56 14.88
C ALA A 100 13.49 -12.36 13.36
N PHE A 101 13.49 -13.45 12.58
CA PHE A 101 13.23 -13.42 11.14
C PHE A 101 11.88 -12.78 10.83
N LYS A 102 10.83 -13.16 11.55
CA LYS A 102 9.49 -12.61 11.35
C LYS A 102 9.45 -11.10 11.63
N ARG A 103 10.06 -10.64 12.73
CA ARG A 103 10.18 -9.20 13.04
C ARG A 103 10.89 -8.43 11.92
N ILE A 104 11.99 -8.98 11.40
CA ILE A 104 12.74 -8.36 10.28
C ILE A 104 11.89 -8.31 9.02
N GLN A 105 11.19 -9.40 8.67
CA GLN A 105 10.30 -9.45 7.52
C GLN A 105 9.17 -8.41 7.62
N ASP A 106 8.54 -8.27 8.77
CA ASP A 106 7.46 -7.30 8.98
C ASP A 106 7.95 -5.86 8.84
N ALA A 107 9.09 -5.54 9.45
CA ALA A 107 9.73 -4.24 9.29
C ALA A 107 10.12 -3.97 7.83
N ALA A 108 10.72 -4.96 7.15
CA ALA A 108 11.13 -4.84 5.76
C ALA A 108 9.93 -4.66 4.82
N ARG A 109 8.82 -5.39 5.05
CA ARG A 109 7.59 -5.26 4.26
C ARG A 109 7.00 -3.86 4.37
N ASN A 110 6.96 -3.31 5.59
CA ASN A 110 6.51 -1.94 5.83
C ASN A 110 7.36 -0.92 5.06
N ARG A 111 8.70 -1.06 5.10
CA ARG A 111 9.63 -0.20 4.36
C ARG A 111 9.49 -0.35 2.85
N ALA A 112 9.31 -1.57 2.34
CA ALA A 112 9.17 -1.86 0.92
C ALA A 112 7.91 -1.20 0.34
N TYR A 113 6.77 -1.28 1.04
CA TYR A 113 5.57 -0.56 0.60
C TYR A 113 5.74 0.95 0.65
N ALA A 114 6.40 1.49 1.69
CA ALA A 114 6.69 2.92 1.75
C ALA A 114 7.62 3.37 0.61
N TYR A 115 8.64 2.57 0.29
CA TYR A 115 9.55 2.81 -0.81
C TYR A 115 8.80 2.88 -2.13
N VAL A 116 8.00 1.87 -2.47
CA VAL A 116 7.27 1.87 -3.74
C VAL A 116 6.22 2.99 -3.79
N ALA A 117 5.49 3.23 -2.69
CA ALA A 117 4.50 4.31 -2.63
C ALA A 117 5.12 5.69 -2.88
N ALA A 118 6.29 5.95 -2.29
CA ALA A 118 7.04 7.18 -2.52
C ALA A 118 7.45 7.35 -3.99
N HIS A 119 7.96 6.29 -4.64
CA HIS A 119 8.37 6.34 -6.04
C HIS A 119 7.18 6.43 -7.01
N LEU A 120 6.02 5.89 -6.61
CA LEU A 120 4.78 6.04 -7.36
C LEU A 120 4.10 7.39 -7.10
N GLY A 121 4.47 8.16 -6.08
CA GLY A 121 3.76 9.38 -5.72
C GLY A 121 2.32 9.13 -5.27
N MET A 122 2.10 8.11 -4.45
CA MET A 122 0.80 7.81 -3.85
C MET A 122 0.93 7.49 -2.35
N SER A 123 -0.20 7.36 -1.65
CA SER A 123 -0.18 6.93 -0.25
C SER A 123 0.19 5.45 -0.12
N ARG A 124 0.73 5.07 1.04
CA ARG A 124 1.03 3.66 1.34
C ARG A 124 -0.20 2.75 1.24
N ASP A 125 -1.35 3.25 1.67
CA ASP A 125 -2.61 2.51 1.62
C ASP A 125 -3.05 2.25 0.17
N ALA A 126 -3.04 3.29 -0.67
CA ALA A 126 -3.36 3.17 -2.10
C ALA A 126 -2.35 2.29 -2.86
N CYS A 127 -1.11 2.24 -2.38
CA CYS A 127 -0.03 1.44 -2.97
C CYS A 127 -0.16 -0.06 -2.71
N HIS A 128 -1.11 -0.53 -1.89
CA HIS A 128 -1.28 -1.96 -1.66
C HIS A 128 -1.63 -2.68 -2.98
N ILE A 129 -0.89 -3.74 -3.36
CA ILE A 129 -1.05 -4.41 -4.67
C ILE A 129 -2.50 -4.87 -4.91
N GLY A 130 -3.19 -5.31 -3.85
CA GLY A 130 -4.60 -5.71 -3.90
C GLY A 130 -5.60 -4.56 -4.12
N LYS A 131 -5.19 -3.30 -3.92
CA LYS A 131 -6.01 -2.09 -4.10
C LYS A 131 -5.79 -1.41 -5.46
N ILE A 132 -4.68 -1.69 -6.15
CA ILE A 132 -4.39 -1.10 -7.47
C ILE A 132 -5.30 -1.72 -8.54
N THR A 133 -6.13 -0.91 -9.18
CA THR A 133 -7.16 -1.35 -10.15
C THR A 133 -6.78 -1.12 -11.61
N ASP A 134 -5.69 -0.42 -11.89
CA ASP A 134 -5.21 -0.13 -13.24
C ASP A 134 -3.86 -0.81 -13.54
N ILE A 135 -3.68 -1.22 -14.80
CA ILE A 135 -2.51 -1.99 -15.25
C ILE A 135 -1.23 -1.15 -15.28
N GLU A 136 -1.34 0.14 -15.60
CA GLU A 136 -0.19 1.04 -15.72
C GLU A 136 0.50 1.27 -14.37
N THR A 137 -0.30 1.45 -13.31
CA THR A 137 0.25 1.55 -11.95
C THR A 137 0.93 0.25 -11.52
N LEU A 138 0.39 -0.93 -11.87
CA LEU A 138 1.08 -2.20 -11.58
C LEU A 138 2.38 -2.36 -12.37
N ARG A 139 2.43 -1.92 -13.64
CA ARG A 139 3.66 -1.93 -14.44
C ARG A 139 4.74 -1.04 -13.81
N ALA A 140 4.37 0.17 -13.39
CA ALA A 140 5.27 1.07 -12.69
C ALA A 140 5.74 0.47 -11.34
N PHE A 141 4.82 -0.08 -10.55
CA PHE A 141 5.13 -0.78 -9.30
C PHE A 141 6.15 -1.89 -9.55
N TYR A 142 5.86 -2.79 -10.49
CA TYR A 142 6.72 -3.90 -10.85
C TYR A 142 8.13 -3.41 -11.23
N GLY A 143 8.24 -2.38 -12.06
CA GLY A 143 9.52 -1.80 -12.46
C GLY A 143 10.34 -1.28 -11.28
N ILE A 144 9.70 -0.58 -10.34
CA ILE A 144 10.34 -0.09 -9.11
C ILE A 144 10.80 -1.27 -8.25
N ALA A 145 9.91 -2.22 -7.96
CA ALA A 145 10.21 -3.38 -7.12
C ALA A 145 11.29 -4.29 -7.73
N ARG A 146 11.34 -4.42 -9.06
CA ARG A 146 12.35 -5.21 -9.78
C ARG A 146 13.76 -4.64 -9.66
N ARG A 147 13.91 -3.32 -9.58
CA ARG A 147 15.22 -2.66 -9.46
C ARG A 147 15.71 -2.54 -8.01
N ALA A 148 14.81 -2.62 -7.05
CA ALA A 148 15.15 -2.52 -5.63
C ALA A 148 15.78 -3.80 -5.06
N THR A 149 16.48 -3.68 -3.95
CA THR A 149 16.92 -4.79 -3.09
C THR A 149 16.53 -4.49 -1.64
N PRO A 150 16.56 -5.48 -0.72
CA PRO A 150 16.31 -5.21 0.70
C PRO A 150 17.25 -4.13 1.28
N LEU A 151 18.51 -4.08 0.82
CA LEU A 151 19.49 -3.08 1.25
C LEU A 151 19.17 -1.68 0.71
N THR A 152 18.85 -1.55 -0.60
CA THR A 152 18.53 -0.23 -1.18
C THR A 152 17.29 0.38 -0.52
N VAL A 153 16.28 -0.45 -0.21
CA VAL A 153 15.08 -0.04 0.52
C VAL A 153 15.43 0.42 1.94
N ARG A 154 16.32 -0.30 2.64
CA ARG A 154 16.77 0.06 3.99
C ARG A 154 17.53 1.38 3.99
N ASP A 155 18.46 1.57 3.07
CA ASP A 155 19.29 2.78 3.01
C ASP A 155 18.45 4.00 2.66
N TRP A 156 17.52 3.85 1.71
CA TRP A 156 16.50 4.87 1.44
C TRP A 156 15.69 5.20 2.70
N TRP A 157 15.23 4.19 3.45
CA TRP A 157 14.44 4.40 4.66
C TRP A 157 15.22 5.13 5.76
N LYS A 158 16.53 4.86 5.91
CA LYS A 158 17.40 5.60 6.84
C LYS A 158 17.52 7.07 6.45
N LYS A 159 17.75 7.35 5.15
CA LYS A 159 17.79 8.72 4.63
C LYS A 159 16.48 9.45 4.87
N LEU A 160 15.35 8.76 4.67
CA LEU A 160 14.03 9.34 4.91
C LEU A 160 13.83 9.72 6.37
N GLN A 161 14.15 8.82 7.30
CA GLN A 161 14.04 9.12 8.73
C GLN A 161 14.96 10.26 9.16
N ALA A 162 16.20 10.30 8.65
CA ALA A 162 17.12 11.38 8.93
C ALA A 162 16.58 12.72 8.42
N GLU A 163 15.99 12.75 7.22
CA GLU A 163 15.36 13.95 6.69
C GLU A 163 14.15 14.39 7.52
N GLU A 164 13.24 13.46 7.83
CA GLU A 164 12.03 13.74 8.62
C GLU A 164 12.34 14.21 10.04
N ALA A 165 13.43 13.74 10.66
CA ALA A 165 13.86 14.18 11.99
C ALA A 165 14.17 15.68 12.05
N HIS A 166 14.48 16.32 10.92
CA HIS A 166 14.71 17.75 10.84
C HIS A 166 13.46 18.56 10.50
N LEU A 167 12.36 17.91 10.13
CA LEU A 167 11.12 18.60 9.73
C LEU A 167 10.25 18.89 10.95
N LYS A 168 9.69 20.10 10.99
CA LYS A 168 8.80 20.54 12.06
C LYS A 168 7.34 20.24 11.68
N PRO A 169 6.52 19.67 12.59
CA PRO A 169 5.08 19.59 12.40
C PRO A 169 4.47 20.96 12.14
N ILE A 170 3.44 21.02 11.30
CA ILE A 170 2.65 22.23 11.10
C ILE A 170 1.52 22.23 12.14
N PRO A 171 1.45 23.25 13.02
CA PRO A 171 0.33 23.41 13.94
C PRO A 171 -1.01 23.51 13.20
N PRO A 172 -2.12 22.92 13.71
CA PRO A 172 -3.40 22.93 13.01
C PRO A 172 -3.93 24.32 12.65
N ASP A 173 -3.66 25.31 13.50
CA ASP A 173 -4.02 26.72 13.35
C ASP A 173 -3.19 27.44 12.27
N ALA A 174 -1.99 26.94 11.95
CA ALA A 174 -1.14 27.48 10.88
C ALA A 174 -1.51 26.94 9.48
N LEU A 175 -2.22 25.82 9.39
CA LEU A 175 -2.55 25.17 8.11
C LEU A 175 -3.39 26.04 7.15
N PRO A 176 -4.42 26.80 7.59
CA PRO A 176 -5.20 27.64 6.69
C PRO A 176 -4.36 28.66 5.91
N ALA A 177 -3.31 29.20 6.51
CA ALA A 177 -2.39 30.14 5.87
C ALA A 177 -1.51 29.49 4.79
N LEU A 178 -1.42 28.16 4.77
CA LEU A 178 -0.62 27.39 3.83
C LEU A 178 -1.44 26.82 2.66
N VAL A 179 -2.72 27.18 2.53
CA VAL A 179 -3.50 26.83 1.34
C VAL A 179 -2.85 27.48 0.10
N GLY A 180 -2.64 26.68 -0.94
CA GLY A 180 -1.89 27.02 -2.15
C GLY A 180 -0.37 26.82 -2.03
N GLN A 181 0.14 26.56 -0.82
CA GLN A 181 1.58 26.39 -0.58
C GLN A 181 1.99 24.90 -0.56
N PRO A 182 3.26 24.60 -0.89
CA PRO A 182 3.80 23.25 -0.72
C PRO A 182 4.02 22.94 0.77
N ILE A 183 3.49 21.81 1.21
CA ILE A 183 3.76 21.19 2.50
C ILE A 183 4.40 19.82 2.32
N ARG A 184 4.97 19.26 3.38
CA ARG A 184 5.40 17.86 3.41
C ARG A 184 4.42 17.04 4.24
N LEU A 185 4.43 15.73 3.99
CA LEU A 185 3.70 14.77 4.80
C LEU A 185 4.67 13.80 5.45
N LYS A 186 4.39 13.43 6.69
CA LYS A 186 5.06 12.32 7.36
C LYS A 186 4.93 11.03 6.53
N GLY A 187 6.05 10.34 6.34
CA GLY A 187 6.16 9.14 5.50
C GLY A 187 6.02 9.40 4.00
N ALA A 188 6.06 10.66 3.54
CA ALA A 188 6.19 10.95 2.12
C ALA A 188 7.59 10.56 1.61
N GLY A 189 7.78 10.48 0.30
CA GLY A 189 9.10 10.24 -0.27
C GLY A 189 10.13 11.32 0.12
N LEU A 190 11.42 10.98 -0.02
CA LEU A 190 12.51 11.94 0.10
C LEU A 190 12.28 13.16 -0.78
N GLY A 191 12.40 14.36 -0.21
CA GLY A 191 12.11 15.63 -0.87
C GLY A 191 10.67 15.84 -1.37
N MET A 192 9.73 14.91 -1.13
CA MET A 192 8.39 14.99 -1.69
C MET A 192 7.55 16.05 -0.97
N THR A 193 7.02 17.00 -1.75
CA THR A 193 6.08 18.03 -1.33
C THR A 193 4.73 17.85 -2.00
N TRP A 194 3.70 18.44 -1.38
CA TRP A 194 2.31 18.42 -1.82
C TRP A 194 1.73 19.82 -1.67
N VAL A 195 1.03 20.32 -2.68
CA VAL A 195 0.33 21.61 -2.58
C VAL A 195 -0.98 21.40 -1.82
N LEU A 196 -1.18 22.15 -0.73
CA LEU A 196 -2.42 22.12 0.06
C LEU A 196 -3.53 22.85 -0.69
N GLU A 197 -4.51 22.13 -1.23
CA GLU A 197 -5.59 22.75 -2.00
C GLU A 197 -6.71 23.29 -1.11
N ARG A 198 -7.10 22.51 -0.09
CA ARG A 198 -8.15 22.89 0.87
C ARG A 198 -8.12 22.01 2.10
N ILE A 199 -8.81 22.46 3.14
CA ILE A 199 -8.94 21.77 4.43
C ILE A 199 -10.43 21.54 4.71
N LYS A 200 -10.80 20.38 5.24
CA LYS A 200 -12.15 20.09 5.75
C LYS A 200 -12.04 19.34 7.09
N GLY A 201 -12.27 20.03 8.20
CA GLY A 201 -11.97 19.48 9.53
C GLY A 201 -10.50 19.10 9.63
N ASP A 202 -10.19 17.88 10.08
CA ASP A 202 -8.82 17.35 10.16
C ASP A 202 -8.28 16.82 8.82
N THR A 203 -9.08 16.87 7.74
CA THR A 203 -8.69 16.31 6.44
C THR A 203 -8.09 17.37 5.52
N LEU A 204 -6.88 17.11 5.06
CA LEU A 204 -6.16 17.87 4.05
C LEU A 204 -6.40 17.29 2.66
N PHE A 205 -6.73 18.15 1.71
CA PHE A 205 -6.82 17.80 0.29
C PHE A 205 -5.61 18.39 -0.42
N LEU A 206 -4.84 17.50 -1.05
CA LEU A 206 -3.49 17.78 -1.51
C LEU A 206 -3.34 17.40 -2.97
N ARG A 207 -2.47 18.13 -3.66
CA ARG A 207 -2.12 17.86 -5.05
C ARG A 207 -0.61 17.75 -5.23
N SER A 208 -0.19 16.74 -5.98
CA SER A 208 1.20 16.59 -6.38
C SER A 208 1.58 17.71 -7.35
N PRO A 209 2.67 18.44 -7.09
CA PRO A 209 3.10 19.53 -7.96
C PRO A 209 3.60 19.04 -9.33
N THR A 210 4.01 17.77 -9.46
CA THR A 210 4.67 17.26 -10.68
C THR A 210 3.74 16.49 -11.62
N ASN A 211 2.68 15.87 -11.11
CA ASN A 211 1.83 14.99 -11.91
C ASN A 211 0.33 15.15 -11.60
N ASN A 212 -0.04 16.23 -10.93
CA ASN A 212 -1.43 16.60 -10.64
C ASN A 212 -2.24 15.56 -9.84
N ARG A 213 -1.58 14.53 -9.28
CA ARG A 213 -2.25 13.49 -8.49
C ARG A 213 -2.84 14.08 -7.22
N LYS A 214 -4.05 13.65 -6.88
CA LYS A 214 -4.73 14.06 -5.65
C LYS A 214 -4.41 13.10 -4.51
N ARG A 215 -4.33 13.63 -3.30
CA ARG A 215 -4.12 12.88 -2.07
C ARG A 215 -4.92 13.49 -0.93
N MET A 216 -5.35 12.64 -0.01
CA MET A 216 -5.91 13.06 1.27
C MET A 216 -4.95 12.65 2.40
N ALA A 217 -4.85 13.48 3.43
CA ALA A 217 -4.03 13.24 4.62
C ALA A 217 -4.69 13.89 5.85
N CYS A 218 -4.32 13.45 7.04
CA CYS A 218 -4.75 14.11 8.29
C CYS A 218 -3.83 15.31 8.60
N ALA A 219 -4.34 16.31 9.31
CA ALA A 219 -3.57 17.52 9.66
C ALA A 219 -2.31 17.17 10.47
N ASN A 220 -2.39 16.19 11.38
CA ASN A 220 -1.26 15.72 12.17
C ASN A 220 -0.12 15.07 11.37
N GLN A 221 -0.31 14.84 10.06
CA GLN A 221 0.72 14.35 9.16
C GLN A 221 1.49 15.49 8.48
N ALA A 222 1.02 16.73 8.60
CA ALA A 222 1.59 17.88 7.92
C ALA A 222 2.90 18.33 8.57
N LEU A 223 3.92 18.52 7.73
CA LEU A 223 5.25 18.97 8.11
C LEU A 223 5.64 20.17 7.23
N TYR A 224 6.34 21.14 7.79
CA TYR A 224 6.91 22.23 7.00
C TYR A 224 7.94 21.67 5.99
N PRO A 225 7.98 22.16 4.74
CA PRO A 225 9.15 21.92 3.91
C PRO A 225 10.35 22.66 4.53
N ARG A 226 11.57 22.14 4.33
CA ARG A 226 12.78 22.71 4.93
C ARG A 226 12.92 24.22 4.69
N ALA A 227 12.56 24.69 3.49
CA ALA A 227 12.66 26.11 3.11
C ALA A 227 11.62 27.03 3.78
N ALA A 228 10.52 26.48 4.33
CA ALA A 228 9.45 27.26 4.95
C ALA A 228 9.31 26.97 6.45
N GLN A 229 10.34 26.40 7.09
CA GLN A 229 10.32 26.21 8.53
C GLN A 229 10.34 27.59 9.22
N PRO A 230 9.50 27.82 10.24
CA PRO A 230 9.58 29.04 11.02
C PRO A 230 10.96 29.14 11.68
N SER A 231 11.57 30.33 11.61
CA SER A 231 12.82 30.62 12.31
C SER A 231 12.63 30.34 13.80
N GLU A 232 13.60 29.69 14.43
CA GLU A 232 13.61 29.63 15.89
C GLU A 232 13.81 31.06 16.38
N ALA A 233 12.76 31.64 16.97
CA ALA A 233 12.93 32.85 17.76
C ALA A 233 13.98 32.52 18.83
N SER A 234 15.15 33.14 18.69
CA SER A 234 16.26 33.04 19.63
C SER A 234 15.92 33.72 20.95
#